data_AF-A0A9W7SJU1-F1
#
_entry.id   AF-A0A9W7SJU1-F1
#
_cell.length_a   1.000
_cell.length_b   1.000
_cell.length_c   1.000
_cell.angle_alpha   90.00
_cell.angle_beta   90.00
_cell.angle_gamma   90.00
#
_symmetry.space_group_name_H-M   'P 1'
#
loop_
_entity.id
_entity.type
_entity.pdbx_description
1 polymer ?
#
loop_
_entity_poly.entity_id
_entity_poly.type
_entity_poly.pdbx_seq_one_letter_code
_entity_poly.pdbx_strand_id
1 'polypeptide(L)'
;RRAGVVRAKRQIFTLQTARGGELDVILGVNGYVWISAHGGEVAGGQEVGVNRLEEVASAGVYSSVNAVVAGETRREIARVAGCVRALREGGVRVDEERVRRAYEVLVELEEGEDAGGEWVGGERGRRVVEVVLAGG
;
A
#
# COMPACT_ATOMS: atom_id res chain seq x y z
N ARG A 1 10.89 -22.38 3.50
CA ARG A 1 9.47 -22.33 3.96
C ARG A 1 8.76 -21.29 3.08
N ARG A 2 7.56 -21.54 2.56
CA ARG A 2 6.88 -20.61 1.64
C ARG A 2 6.47 -19.34 2.39
N ALA A 3 7.26 -18.27 2.22
CA ALA A 3 6.84 -16.91 2.55
C ALA A 3 5.78 -16.49 1.53
N GLY A 4 4.66 -15.93 1.99
CA GLY A 4 3.52 -15.58 1.16
C GLY A 4 2.49 -14.79 1.98
N VAL A 5 1.41 -14.40 1.32
CA VAL A 5 0.32 -13.66 1.95
C VAL A 5 -0.42 -14.56 2.95
N VAL A 6 -0.66 -14.06 4.16
CA VAL A 6 -1.43 -14.76 5.19
C VAL A 6 -2.92 -14.61 4.89
N ARG A 7 -3.68 -15.71 5.02
CA ARG A 7 -5.12 -15.66 4.89
C ARG A 7 -5.74 -15.01 6.14
N ALA A 8 -6.51 -13.94 5.95
CA ALA A 8 -7.29 -13.27 6.98
C ALA A 8 -8.78 -13.19 6.58
N LYS A 9 -9.63 -12.71 7.51
CA LYS A 9 -11.08 -12.52 7.28
C LYS A 9 -11.35 -11.53 6.15
N ARG A 10 -10.49 -10.50 6.02
CA ARG A 10 -10.47 -9.53 4.93
C ARG A 10 -9.05 -9.44 4.39
N GLN A 11 -8.92 -9.28 3.08
CA GLN A 11 -7.64 -9.09 2.40
C GLN A 11 -7.45 -7.66 1.91
N ILE A 12 -8.37 -6.77 2.27
CA ILE A 12 -8.43 -5.39 1.83
C ILE A 12 -8.46 -4.53 3.08
N PHE A 13 -7.54 -3.59 3.18
CA PHE A 13 -7.46 -2.63 4.26
C PHE A 13 -7.00 -1.28 3.74
N THR A 14 -7.41 -0.23 4.44
CA THR A 14 -6.94 1.14 4.21
C THR A 14 -5.78 1.42 5.16
N LEU A 15 -4.77 2.12 4.66
CA LEU A 15 -3.56 2.51 5.36
C LEU A 15 -3.45 4.03 5.33
N GLN A 16 -3.40 4.64 6.52
CA GLN A 16 -3.12 6.05 6.67
C GLN A 16 -1.62 6.30 6.49
N THR A 17 -1.27 7.20 5.59
CA THR A 17 0.14 7.53 5.30
C THR A 17 0.58 8.80 6.01
N ALA A 18 1.88 8.97 6.19
CA ALA A 18 2.47 10.12 6.85
C ALA A 18 2.32 11.41 6.03
N ARG A 19 2.38 11.34 4.68
CA ARG A 19 2.43 12.55 3.83
C ARG A 19 1.46 12.55 2.64
N GLY A 20 0.72 11.47 2.37
CA GLY A 20 -0.03 11.32 1.10
C GLY A 20 -1.50 10.91 1.21
N GLY A 21 -2.10 11.02 2.41
CA GLY A 21 -3.48 10.64 2.69
C GLY A 21 -3.67 9.14 2.92
N GLU A 22 -4.84 8.62 2.57
CA GLU A 22 -5.18 7.19 2.71
C GLU A 22 -4.84 6.41 1.43
N LEU A 23 -4.38 5.18 1.60
CA LEU A 23 -4.16 4.21 0.52
C LEU A 23 -4.96 2.94 0.78
N ASP A 24 -5.50 2.34 -0.27
CA ASP A 24 -6.10 1.00 -0.20
C ASP A 24 -5.09 -0.06 -0.62
N VAL A 25 -4.95 -1.09 0.20
CA VAL A 25 -4.06 -2.23 -0.03
C VAL A 25 -4.88 -3.51 -0.11
N ILE A 26 -4.70 -4.25 -1.20
CA ILE A 26 -5.30 -5.57 -1.41
C ILE A 26 -4.20 -6.62 -1.44
N LEU A 27 -4.22 -7.54 -0.48
CA LEU A 27 -3.30 -8.67 -0.39
C LEU A 27 -3.96 -9.93 -0.99
N GLY A 28 -3.72 -10.19 -2.27
CA GLY A 28 -4.20 -11.39 -2.93
C GLY A 28 -3.57 -12.65 -2.33
N VAL A 29 -4.39 -13.64 -1.98
CA VAL A 29 -3.91 -14.94 -1.47
C VAL A 29 -3.08 -15.74 -2.49
N ASN A 30 -3.15 -15.35 -3.77
CA ASN A 30 -2.29 -15.84 -4.86
C ASN A 30 -0.91 -15.16 -4.90
N GLY A 31 -0.64 -14.21 -4.01
CA GLY A 31 0.61 -13.44 -3.93
C GLY A 31 0.62 -12.15 -4.74
N TYR A 32 -0.45 -11.81 -5.46
CA TYR A 32 -0.58 -10.52 -6.12
C TYR A 32 -1.02 -9.47 -5.12
N VAL A 33 -0.34 -8.32 -5.12
CA VAL A 33 -0.65 -7.19 -4.23
C VAL A 33 -1.03 -5.99 -5.07
N TRP A 34 -2.15 -5.36 -4.73
CA TRP A 34 -2.62 -4.12 -5.36
C TRP A 34 -2.60 -3.00 -4.34
N ILE A 35 -2.07 -1.83 -4.72
CA ILE A 35 -1.99 -0.64 -3.88
C ILE A 35 -2.49 0.52 -4.71
N SER A 36 -3.49 1.24 -4.21
CA SER A 36 -4.12 2.37 -4.90
C SER A 36 -4.37 3.54 -3.95
N ALA A 37 -4.50 4.74 -4.50
CA ALA A 37 -5.02 5.89 -3.74
C ALA A 37 -6.43 5.57 -3.24
N HIS A 38 -6.72 5.93 -1.99
CA HIS A 38 -8.06 5.76 -1.43
C HIS A 38 -9.04 6.73 -2.09
N GLY A 39 -10.28 6.26 -2.33
CA GLY A 39 -11.38 7.12 -2.77
C GLY A 39 -11.19 7.79 -4.13
N GLY A 40 -10.38 7.21 -5.03
CA GLY A 40 -10.13 7.78 -6.36
C GLY A 40 -11.44 8.07 -7.09
N GLU A 41 -11.75 9.35 -7.28
CA GLU A 41 -12.89 9.76 -8.11
C GLU A 41 -12.62 9.28 -9.54
N VAL A 42 -13.54 8.48 -10.09
CA VAL A 42 -13.48 8.05 -11.48
C VAL A 42 -13.41 9.30 -12.36
N ALA A 43 -12.34 9.45 -13.16
CA ALA A 43 -12.21 10.58 -14.06
C ALA A 43 -13.42 10.63 -15.00
N GLY A 44 -14.33 11.59 -14.77
CA GLY A 44 -15.62 11.71 -15.46
C GLY A 44 -16.87 11.68 -14.56
N GLY A 45 -16.74 11.53 -13.24
CA GLY A 45 -17.86 11.61 -12.31
C GLY A 45 -18.40 13.04 -12.14
N GLN A 46 -19.40 13.42 -12.92
CA GLN A 46 -20.29 14.52 -12.52
C GLN A 46 -20.88 14.19 -11.12
N GLU A 47 -21.18 15.19 -10.30
CA GLU A 47 -22.01 15.00 -9.09
C GLU A 47 -23.33 14.34 -9.51
N VAL A 48 -23.47 13.04 -9.29
CA VAL A 48 -24.70 12.31 -9.62
C VAL A 48 -25.40 11.91 -8.33
N GLY A 49 -26.64 12.36 -8.18
CA GLY A 49 -27.51 12.00 -7.07
C GLY A 49 -27.63 10.47 -6.88
N VAL A 50 -27.85 10.08 -5.62
CA VAL A 50 -27.79 8.72 -5.06
C VAL A 50 -28.41 7.61 -5.91
N ASN A 51 -29.43 7.90 -6.75
CA ASN A 51 -30.14 6.92 -7.57
C ASN A 51 -29.47 6.55 -8.92
N ARG A 52 -28.25 7.03 -9.22
CA ARG A 52 -27.51 6.67 -10.46
C ARG A 52 -26.08 6.17 -10.22
N LEU A 53 -25.71 5.98 -8.96
CA LEU A 53 -24.35 5.62 -8.57
C LEU A 53 -23.94 4.22 -9.09
N GLU A 54 -24.89 3.29 -9.13
CA GLU A 54 -24.70 1.91 -9.61
C GLU A 54 -24.46 1.81 -11.13
N GLU A 55 -25.13 2.65 -11.93
CA GLU A 55 -25.02 2.65 -13.39
C GLU A 55 -23.71 3.30 -13.86
N VAL A 56 -23.31 4.40 -13.22
CA VAL A 56 -22.03 5.10 -13.49
C VAL A 56 -20.84 4.28 -13.00
N ALA A 57 -20.97 3.61 -11.85
CA ALA A 57 -19.96 2.66 -11.39
C ALA A 57 -19.76 1.52 -12.40
N SER A 58 -20.84 0.99 -12.99
CA SER A 58 -20.77 -0.13 -13.94
C SER A 58 -20.04 0.22 -15.26
N ALA A 59 -20.16 1.47 -15.74
CA ALA A 59 -19.44 1.92 -16.94
C ALA A 59 -17.96 2.21 -16.67
N GLY A 60 -17.63 2.71 -15.47
CA GLY A 60 -16.24 3.03 -15.07
C GLY A 60 -15.39 1.82 -14.72
N VAL A 61 -15.99 0.69 -14.32
CA VAL A 61 -15.27 -0.52 -13.87
C VAL A 61 -14.35 -1.12 -14.94
N TYR A 62 -14.67 -0.96 -16.23
CA TYR A 62 -13.85 -1.45 -17.34
C TYR A 62 -12.98 -0.35 -17.98
N SER A 63 -12.92 0.85 -17.38
CA SER A 63 -12.02 1.91 -17.83
C SER A 63 -10.57 1.56 -17.50
N SER A 64 -9.67 1.81 -18.43
CA SER A 64 -8.22 1.74 -18.21
C SER A 64 -7.60 3.09 -17.82
N VAL A 65 -8.42 4.13 -17.60
CA VAL A 65 -7.96 5.48 -17.27
C VAL A 65 -8.03 5.68 -15.76
N ASN A 66 -6.88 5.95 -15.15
CA ASN A 66 -6.78 6.26 -13.73
C ASN A 66 -7.16 7.72 -13.44
N ALA A 67 -7.62 7.98 -12.22
CA ALA A 67 -7.69 9.32 -11.66
C ALA A 67 -6.29 9.96 -11.57
N VAL A 68 -6.24 11.29 -11.49
CA VAL A 68 -4.98 12.00 -11.22
C VAL A 68 -4.55 11.73 -9.79
N VAL A 69 -3.39 11.09 -9.63
CA VAL A 69 -2.80 10.82 -8.30
C VAL A 69 -1.81 11.92 -7.95
N ALA A 70 -1.82 12.44 -6.72
CA ALA A 70 -0.85 13.43 -6.27
C ALA A 70 0.57 12.84 -6.21
N GLY A 71 1.60 13.69 -6.33
CA GLY A 71 3.00 13.26 -6.25
C GLY A 71 3.36 12.63 -4.91
N GLU A 72 2.80 13.16 -3.82
CA GLU A 72 2.96 12.62 -2.46
C GLU A 72 2.33 11.24 -2.33
N THR A 73 1.08 11.08 -2.75
CA THR A 73 0.39 9.78 -2.74
C THR A 73 1.14 8.73 -3.57
N ARG A 74 1.71 9.10 -4.74
CA ARG A 74 2.57 8.19 -5.51
C ARG A 74 3.80 7.71 -4.74
N ARG A 75 4.46 8.62 -3.99
CA ARG A 75 5.60 8.26 -3.14
C ARG A 75 5.18 7.31 -2.02
N GLU A 76 4.01 7.54 -1.41
CA GLU A 76 3.50 6.63 -0.39
C GLU A 76 3.15 5.24 -0.95
N ILE A 77 2.56 5.16 -2.16
CA ILE A 77 2.34 3.89 -2.86
C ILE A 77 3.68 3.15 -3.05
N ALA A 78 4.73 3.87 -3.46
CA ALA A 78 6.07 3.30 -3.61
C ALA A 78 6.66 2.82 -2.28
N ARG A 79 6.48 3.56 -1.17
CA ARG A 79 6.91 3.14 0.16
C ARG A 79 6.24 1.85 0.60
N VAL A 80 4.91 1.78 0.53
CA VAL A 80 4.15 0.58 0.90
C VAL A 80 4.55 -0.61 0.02
N ALA A 81 4.74 -0.40 -1.29
CA ALA A 81 5.25 -1.43 -2.19
C ALA A 81 6.66 -1.90 -1.78
N GLY A 82 7.52 -0.97 -1.35
CA GLY A 82 8.83 -1.24 -0.79
C GLY A 82 8.78 -2.11 0.47
N CYS A 83 7.90 -1.79 1.42
CA CYS A 83 7.66 -2.59 2.63
C CYS A 83 7.25 -4.03 2.29
N VAL A 84 6.30 -4.21 1.36
CA VAL A 84 5.86 -5.55 0.92
C VAL A 84 7.03 -6.35 0.30
N ARG A 85 7.86 -5.70 -0.52
CA ARG A 85 9.04 -6.32 -1.12
C ARG A 85 10.07 -6.71 -0.06
N ALA A 86 10.36 -5.82 0.88
CA ALA A 86 11.29 -6.07 1.98
C ALA A 86 10.85 -7.28 2.83
N LEU A 87 9.58 -7.33 3.23
CA LEU A 87 9.01 -8.47 3.97
C LEU A 87 9.18 -9.79 3.19
N ARG A 88 8.89 -9.78 1.88
CA ARG A 88 9.05 -10.95 1.01
C ARG A 88 10.51 -11.38 0.88
N GLU A 89 11.43 -10.45 0.70
CA GLU A 89 12.88 -10.71 0.64
C GLU A 89 13.42 -11.26 1.96
N GLY A 90 12.92 -10.76 3.09
CA GLY A 90 13.22 -11.28 4.42
C GLY A 90 12.58 -12.63 4.76
N GLY A 91 11.82 -13.23 3.83
CA GLY A 91 11.13 -14.49 4.06
C GLY A 91 10.00 -14.40 5.10
N VAL A 92 9.54 -13.18 5.41
CA VAL A 92 8.46 -12.92 6.35
C VAL A 92 7.12 -13.09 5.65
N ARG A 93 6.13 -13.62 6.36
CA ARG A 93 4.76 -13.70 5.84
C ARG A 93 4.15 -12.31 5.75
N VAL A 94 3.37 -12.05 4.71
CA VAL A 94 2.79 -10.71 4.48
C VAL A 94 1.34 -10.71 4.97
N ASP A 95 1.02 -9.83 5.91
CA ASP A 95 -0.32 -9.52 6.37
C ASP A 95 -0.44 -8.02 6.68
N GLU A 96 -1.67 -7.60 6.98
CA GLU A 96 -2.01 -6.20 7.27
C GLU A 96 -1.17 -5.61 8.41
N GLU A 97 -1.02 -6.34 9.52
CA GLU A 97 -0.27 -5.87 10.69
C GLU A 97 1.21 -5.65 10.35
N ARG A 98 1.84 -6.62 9.66
CA ARG A 98 3.25 -6.52 9.26
C ARG A 98 3.48 -5.43 8.23
N VAL A 99 2.55 -5.21 7.31
CA VAL A 99 2.66 -4.13 6.32
C VAL A 99 2.56 -2.76 6.99
N ARG A 100 1.60 -2.57 7.92
CA ARG A 100 1.48 -1.31 8.69
C ARG A 100 2.74 -1.03 9.51
N ARG A 101 3.21 -2.03 10.26
CA ARG A 101 4.41 -1.90 11.06
C ARG A 101 5.65 -1.61 10.21
N ALA A 102 5.81 -2.31 9.09
CA ALA A 102 6.92 -2.07 8.18
C ALA A 102 6.89 -0.64 7.60
N TYR A 103 5.70 -0.09 7.36
CA TYR A 103 5.53 1.28 6.90
C TYR A 103 5.92 2.30 7.98
N GLU A 104 5.42 2.13 9.21
CA GLU A 104 5.76 3.00 10.35
C GLU A 104 7.28 3.03 10.58
N VAL A 105 7.92 1.86 10.67
CA VAL A 105 9.38 1.75 10.84
C VAL A 105 10.12 2.43 9.69
N LEU A 106 9.64 2.28 8.45
CA LEU A 106 10.27 2.91 7.31
C LEU A 106 10.20 4.44 7.40
N VAL A 107 9.06 4.99 7.81
CA VAL A 107 8.88 6.44 8.00
C VAL A 107 9.81 6.96 9.08
N GLU A 108 9.89 6.30 10.24
CA GLU A 108 10.80 6.67 11.33
C GLU A 108 12.27 6.67 10.88
N LEU A 109 12.68 5.68 10.08
CA LEU A 109 14.03 5.63 9.51
C LEU A 109 14.30 6.79 8.54
N GLU A 110 13.31 7.23 7.75
CA GLU A 110 13.46 8.39 6.84
C GLU A 110 13.60 9.71 7.58
N GLU A 111 12.96 9.85 8.74
CA GLU A 111 13.05 11.07 9.55
C GLU A 111 14.43 11.21 10.21
N GLY A 112 15.11 10.09 10.47
CA GLY A 112 16.46 10.05 11.04
C GLY A 112 17.61 10.05 10.01
N GLU A 113 17.33 9.89 8.72
CA GLU A 113 18.31 9.89 7.63
C GLU A 113 18.28 11.24 6.89
N ASP A 114 19.44 11.87 6.65
CA ASP A 114 19.53 13.04 5.76
C ASP A 114 18.98 12.65 4.37
N ALA A 115 17.79 13.18 4.05
CA ALA A 115 16.90 12.79 2.95
C ALA A 115 17.62 12.32 1.66
N GLY A 116 17.90 11.02 1.57
CA GLY A 116 18.75 10.48 0.51
C GLY A 116 18.41 9.08 0.02
N GLY A 117 17.28 8.49 0.43
CA GLY A 117 16.90 7.13 0.04
C GLY A 117 15.43 6.99 -0.32
N GLU A 118 15.09 7.07 -1.61
CA GLU A 118 13.74 6.72 -2.11
C GLU A 118 13.53 5.19 -2.19
N TRP A 119 14.59 4.40 -2.02
CA TRP A 119 14.59 2.95 -2.16
C TRP A 119 14.57 2.20 -0.82
N VAL A 120 13.64 1.27 -0.68
CA VAL A 120 13.39 0.46 0.53
C VAL A 120 14.14 -0.89 0.50
N GLY A 121 14.89 -1.21 -0.56
CA GLY A 121 15.61 -2.49 -0.65
C GLY A 121 16.99 -2.51 0.01
N GLY A 122 17.65 -3.66 -0.06
CA GLY A 122 19.05 -3.81 0.39
C GLY A 122 19.20 -3.86 1.92
N GLU A 123 20.10 -3.05 2.46
CA GLU A 123 20.34 -2.97 3.92
C GLU A 123 19.17 -2.34 4.67
N ARG A 124 18.56 -1.31 4.07
CA ARG A 124 17.40 -0.62 4.65
C ARG A 124 16.19 -1.55 4.78
N GLY A 125 15.87 -2.32 3.74
CA GLY A 125 14.81 -3.31 3.78
C GLY A 125 15.06 -4.41 4.82
N ARG A 126 16.31 -4.85 4.97
CA ARG A 126 16.71 -5.81 6.02
C ARG A 126 16.47 -5.23 7.42
N ARG A 127 16.87 -3.99 7.66
CA ARG A 127 16.63 -3.31 8.94
C ARG A 127 15.15 -3.19 9.27
N VAL A 128 14.31 -2.82 8.29
CA VAL A 128 12.84 -2.80 8.47
C VAL A 128 12.33 -4.19 8.88
N VAL A 129 12.76 -5.24 8.19
CA VAL A 129 12.36 -6.62 8.50
C VAL A 129 12.79 -7.03 9.92
N GLU A 130 14.02 -6.72 10.32
CA GLU A 130 14.54 -7.04 11.65
C GLU A 130 13.70 -6.39 12.74
N VAL A 131 13.38 -5.10 12.61
CA VAL A 131 12.54 -4.38 13.58
C VAL A 131 11.11 -4.91 13.61
N VAL A 132 10.55 -5.27 12.45
CA VAL A 132 9.21 -5.89 12.36
C VAL A 132 9.17 -7.24 13.09
N LEU A 133 10.23 -8.05 12.95
CA LEU A 133 10.33 -9.34 13.64
C LEU A 133 10.64 -9.21 15.14
N ALA A 134 11.38 -8.17 15.54
CA ALA A 134 11.85 -7.99 16.92
C ALA A 134 10.76 -7.59 17.92
N GLY A 135 9.61 -7.07 17.46
CA GLY A 135 8.51 -6.76 18.38
C GLY A 135 7.18 -7.41 18.02
N GLY A 136 7.23 -8.55 17.32
CA GLY A 136 6.11 -9.48 17.21
C GLY A 136 6.12 -10.55 18.30
#